data_AF-A0A3G2GC28-F1
#
_entry.id   AF-A0A3G2GC28-F1
#
_cell.length_a   1.000
_cell.length_b   1.000
_cell.length_c   1.000
_cell.angle_alpha   90.00
_cell.angle_beta   90.00
_cell.angle_gamma   90.00
#
_symmetry.space_group_name_H-M   'P 1'
#
loop_
_entity.id
_entity.type
_entity.pdbx_description
1 polymer ?
#
loop_
_entity_poly.entity_id
_entity_poly.type
_entity_poly.pdbx_seq_one_letter_code
_entity_poly.pdbx_strand_id
1 'polypeptide(L)'
;MKILVCISSVPDTTSKINFTADKSAFDKNGIQWVINPLDEFALTKAIKLQESQGATVTVMNVGDAATEPVIRKALAIGANDAVRVNLDPKDSYSTAKEIASVAQNGGYDLVLCGKESIDYNGGSVPGMVAQLLNQPFVNASVGLDVNGSEATAVREIEGGKETISVKLPAVIAGQKGLVDEKDLIIPNMRGIMSARTKPLQVVEPTSSEVKVQGVSYDSVPPRAAVKIVSPDNLDELVRLLHEEAKVI
;
A
#
# COMPACT_ATOMS: atom_id res chain seq x y z
N MET A 1 7.54 13.50 -16.88
CA MET A 1 7.39 12.10 -16.42
C MET A 1 5.96 11.88 -15.96
N LYS A 2 5.34 10.77 -16.32
CA LYS A 2 4.00 10.38 -15.90
C LYS A 2 4.08 9.26 -14.86
N ILE A 3 3.57 9.51 -13.67
CA ILE A 3 3.65 8.61 -12.51
C ILE A 3 2.26 8.08 -12.18
N LEU A 4 2.12 6.77 -12.05
CA LEU A 4 0.94 6.10 -11.54
C LEU A 4 1.17 5.71 -10.08
N VAL A 5 0.33 6.16 -9.17
CA VAL A 5 0.41 5.77 -7.75
C VAL A 5 -0.78 4.88 -7.45
N CYS A 6 -0.52 3.61 -7.17
CA CYS A 6 -1.54 2.65 -6.74
C CYS A 6 -1.79 2.81 -5.25
N ILE A 7 -3.04 3.10 -4.89
CA ILE A 7 -3.48 3.23 -3.51
C ILE A 7 -4.57 2.21 -3.18
N SER A 8 -4.54 1.71 -1.96
CA SER A 8 -5.54 0.80 -1.39
C SER A 8 -6.34 1.50 -0.28
N SER A 9 -7.62 1.13 -0.18
CA SER A 9 -8.54 1.59 0.86
C SER A 9 -8.61 0.51 1.92
N VAL A 10 -8.03 0.76 3.09
CA VAL A 10 -7.87 -0.23 4.16
C VAL A 10 -8.55 0.25 5.46
N PRO A 11 -8.94 -0.66 6.37
CA PRO A 11 -9.40 -0.27 7.70
C PRO A 11 -8.33 0.52 8.45
N ASP A 12 -8.73 1.57 9.15
CA ASP A 12 -7.84 2.30 10.05
C ASP A 12 -7.29 1.37 11.13
N THR A 13 -6.02 1.52 11.48
CA THR A 13 -5.32 0.69 12.50
C THR A 13 -5.96 0.72 13.90
N THR A 14 -6.80 1.73 14.17
CA THR A 14 -7.58 1.85 15.43
C THR A 14 -8.93 1.13 15.37
N SER A 15 -9.34 0.66 14.19
CA SER A 15 -10.61 -0.04 13.99
C SER A 15 -10.59 -1.44 14.63
N LYS A 16 -11.68 -1.81 15.29
CA LYS A 16 -11.85 -3.18 15.79
C LYS A 16 -12.23 -4.10 14.64
N ILE A 17 -11.39 -5.09 14.38
CA ILE A 17 -11.62 -6.07 13.33
C ILE A 17 -12.56 -7.17 13.84
N ASN A 18 -13.71 -7.30 13.20
CA ASN A 18 -14.68 -8.37 13.44
C ASN A 18 -15.05 -9.05 12.13
N PHE A 19 -15.58 -10.26 12.22
CA PHE A 19 -16.07 -11.03 11.07
C PHE A 19 -17.58 -11.25 11.19
N THR A 20 -18.22 -11.57 10.06
CA THR A 20 -19.63 -11.95 10.02
C THR A 20 -19.88 -13.21 10.85
N ALA A 21 -21.12 -13.40 11.30
CA ALA A 21 -21.47 -14.51 12.21
C ALA A 21 -21.20 -15.89 11.61
N ASP A 22 -21.26 -16.01 10.29
CA ASP A 22 -20.95 -17.21 9.50
C ASP A 22 -19.46 -17.33 9.13
N LYS A 23 -18.60 -16.40 9.60
CA LYS A 23 -17.15 -16.36 9.33
C LYS A 23 -16.78 -16.28 7.85
N SER A 24 -17.71 -15.87 6.98
CA SER A 24 -17.48 -15.80 5.54
C SER A 24 -16.87 -14.48 5.08
N ALA A 25 -16.98 -13.41 5.87
CA ALA A 25 -16.51 -12.08 5.49
C ALA A 25 -16.10 -11.20 6.69
N PHE A 26 -15.36 -10.14 6.38
CA PHE A 26 -15.06 -9.04 7.30
C PHE A 26 -16.30 -8.15 7.52
N ASP A 27 -16.59 -7.80 8.78
CA ASP A 27 -17.67 -6.88 9.12
C ASP A 27 -17.23 -5.43 8.89
N LYS A 28 -17.80 -4.81 7.84
CA LYS A 28 -17.49 -3.43 7.44
C LYS A 28 -18.22 -2.38 8.30
N ASN A 29 -19.11 -2.77 9.22
CA ASN A 29 -19.92 -1.83 9.99
C ASN A 29 -19.08 -1.01 10.98
N GLY A 30 -19.20 0.32 10.89
CA GLY A 30 -18.48 1.24 11.77
C GLY A 30 -16.98 1.34 11.50
N ILE A 31 -16.49 0.78 10.40
CA ILE A 31 -15.08 0.83 10.02
C ILE A 31 -14.76 2.15 9.33
N GLN A 32 -13.73 2.84 9.83
CA GLN A 32 -13.15 3.98 9.15
C GLN A 32 -12.13 3.49 8.12
N TRP A 33 -12.26 3.98 6.88
CA TRP A 33 -11.38 3.61 5.77
C TRP A 33 -10.36 4.71 5.49
N VAL A 34 -9.11 4.33 5.31
CA VAL A 34 -7.98 5.24 5.07
C VAL A 34 -7.16 4.80 3.87
N ILE A 35 -6.33 5.71 3.36
CA ILE A 35 -5.27 5.32 2.41
C ILE A 35 -4.32 4.40 3.19
N ASN A 36 -3.96 3.27 2.61
CA ASN A 36 -2.97 2.38 3.22
C ASN A 36 -1.69 3.15 3.57
N PRO A 37 -1.19 3.06 4.81
CA PRO A 37 -0.06 3.87 5.26
C PRO A 37 1.19 3.76 4.37
N LEU A 38 1.48 2.57 3.83
CA LEU A 38 2.63 2.37 2.93
C LEU A 38 2.43 3.06 1.57
N ASP A 39 1.18 3.17 1.11
CA ASP A 39 0.84 3.87 -0.13
C ASP A 39 0.95 5.40 0.06
N GLU A 40 0.76 5.93 1.27
CA GLU A 40 0.93 7.36 1.56
C GLU A 40 2.40 7.81 1.37
N PHE A 41 3.38 6.95 1.65
CA PHE A 41 4.79 7.23 1.35
C PHE A 41 5.05 7.29 -0.15
N ALA A 42 4.49 6.34 -0.91
CA ALA A 42 4.58 6.29 -2.37
C ALA A 42 3.94 7.53 -3.01
N LEU A 43 2.75 7.91 -2.56
CA LEU A 43 2.06 9.13 -3.00
C LEU A 43 2.88 10.37 -2.69
N THR A 44 3.35 10.53 -1.46
CA THR A 44 4.16 11.70 -1.06
C THR A 44 5.43 11.80 -1.90
N LYS A 45 6.10 10.67 -2.18
CA LYS A 45 7.27 10.67 -3.07
C LYS A 45 6.92 11.12 -4.47
N ALA A 46 5.79 10.67 -5.02
CA ALA A 46 5.30 11.10 -6.32
C ALA A 46 5.04 12.62 -6.36
N ILE A 47 4.43 13.18 -5.31
CA ILE A 47 4.19 14.63 -5.21
C ILE A 47 5.51 15.40 -5.16
N LYS A 48 6.51 14.93 -4.40
CA LYS A 48 7.84 15.55 -4.40
C LYS A 48 8.51 15.53 -5.78
N LEU A 49 8.34 14.46 -6.55
CA LEU A 49 8.82 14.39 -7.94
C LEU A 49 8.04 15.33 -8.86
N GLN A 50 6.74 15.50 -8.65
CA GLN A 50 5.92 16.50 -9.33
C GLN A 50 6.43 17.92 -9.07
N GLU A 51 6.70 18.28 -7.82
CA GLU A 51 7.18 19.61 -7.43
C GLU A 51 8.60 19.90 -7.94
N SER A 52 9.51 18.92 -7.87
CA SER A 52 10.92 19.11 -8.23
C SER A 52 11.21 18.93 -9.72
N GLN A 53 10.44 18.11 -10.43
CA GLN A 53 10.72 17.72 -11.82
C GLN A 53 9.54 17.93 -12.78
N GLY A 54 8.43 18.51 -12.32
CA GLY A 54 7.25 18.74 -13.16
C GLY A 54 6.57 17.44 -13.62
N ALA A 55 6.69 16.35 -12.84
CA ALA A 55 5.97 15.11 -13.11
C ALA A 55 4.44 15.29 -13.00
N THR A 56 3.68 14.46 -13.71
CA THR A 56 2.22 14.38 -13.56
C THR A 56 1.88 13.11 -12.80
N VAL A 57 1.12 13.24 -11.72
CA VAL A 57 0.76 12.15 -10.81
C VAL A 57 -0.71 11.79 -10.99
N THR A 58 -0.95 10.54 -11.40
CA THR A 58 -2.29 9.94 -11.40
C THR A 58 -2.36 8.94 -10.26
N VAL A 59 -3.35 9.08 -9.39
CA VAL A 59 -3.64 8.06 -8.37
C VAL A 59 -4.62 7.04 -8.91
N MET A 60 -4.47 5.78 -8.54
CA MET A 60 -5.42 4.75 -8.94
C MET A 60 -5.80 3.81 -7.81
N ASN A 61 -7.02 3.32 -7.87
CA ASN A 61 -7.54 2.31 -6.95
C ASN A 61 -8.38 1.28 -7.71
N VAL A 62 -8.28 0.02 -7.28
CA VAL A 62 -9.19 -1.06 -7.68
C VAL A 62 -10.17 -1.24 -6.54
N GLY A 63 -11.43 -0.86 -6.75
CA GLY A 63 -12.41 -0.78 -5.69
C GLY A 63 -13.78 -0.32 -6.19
N ASP A 64 -14.81 -0.71 -5.44
CA ASP A 64 -16.18 -0.23 -5.65
C ASP A 64 -16.31 1.28 -5.31
N ALA A 65 -17.52 1.81 -5.47
CA ALA A 65 -17.80 3.23 -5.20
C ALA A 65 -17.53 3.65 -3.73
N ALA A 66 -17.48 2.71 -2.78
CA ALA A 66 -17.21 3.03 -1.38
C ALA A 66 -15.76 3.50 -1.14
N THR A 67 -14.85 3.23 -2.08
CA THR A 67 -13.45 3.66 -2.02
C THR A 67 -13.22 5.10 -2.48
N GLU A 68 -14.21 5.74 -3.13
CA GLU A 68 -14.05 7.08 -3.69
C GLU A 68 -13.64 8.15 -2.67
N PRO A 69 -14.15 8.18 -1.43
CA PRO A 69 -13.67 9.13 -0.41
C PRO A 69 -12.16 9.02 -0.15
N VAL A 70 -11.59 7.80 -0.18
CA VAL A 70 -10.15 7.57 -0.01
C VAL A 70 -9.37 8.11 -1.20
N ILE A 71 -9.86 7.89 -2.43
CA ILE A 71 -9.26 8.45 -3.65
C ILE A 71 -9.31 9.98 -3.63
N ARG A 72 -10.41 10.57 -3.15
CA ARG A 72 -10.55 12.03 -2.99
C ARG A 72 -9.57 12.58 -1.96
N LYS A 73 -9.26 11.84 -0.88
CA LYS A 73 -8.18 12.20 0.05
C LYS A 73 -6.82 12.26 -0.68
N ALA A 74 -6.52 11.28 -1.54
CA ALA A 74 -5.27 11.27 -2.32
C ALA A 74 -5.20 12.42 -3.35
N LEU A 75 -6.32 12.77 -4.00
CA LEU A 75 -6.42 13.97 -4.84
C LEU A 75 -6.22 15.28 -4.04
N ALA A 76 -6.67 15.30 -2.79
CA ALA A 76 -6.50 16.44 -1.89
C ALA A 76 -5.05 16.59 -1.39
N ILE A 77 -4.29 15.49 -1.34
CA ILE A 77 -2.85 15.48 -1.03
C ILE A 77 -2.05 16.17 -2.13
N GLY A 78 -2.38 15.95 -3.41
CA GLY A 78 -1.69 16.64 -4.50
C GLY A 78 -1.77 16.02 -5.88
N ALA A 79 -2.30 14.80 -6.01
CA ALA A 79 -2.39 14.11 -7.30
C ALA A 79 -3.20 14.93 -8.32
N ASN A 80 -2.82 14.87 -9.60
CA ASN A 80 -3.48 15.62 -10.67
C ASN A 80 -4.83 15.00 -11.02
N ASP A 81 -4.82 13.69 -11.28
CA ASP A 81 -5.94 12.94 -11.80
C ASP A 81 -6.11 11.64 -11.01
N ALA A 82 -7.30 11.02 -11.10
CA ALA A 82 -7.56 9.74 -10.49
C ALA A 82 -8.25 8.76 -11.45
N VAL A 83 -7.94 7.47 -11.28
CA VAL A 83 -8.63 6.36 -11.94
C VAL A 83 -9.14 5.38 -10.90
N ARG A 84 -10.42 5.02 -10.97
CA ARG A 84 -11.00 3.93 -10.18
C ARG A 84 -11.43 2.81 -11.12
N VAL A 85 -10.92 1.61 -10.90
CA VAL A 85 -11.44 0.40 -11.55
C VAL A 85 -12.60 -0.12 -10.70
N ASN A 86 -13.80 -0.18 -11.27
CA ASN A 86 -15.05 -0.54 -10.61
C ASN A 86 -15.16 -2.05 -10.35
N LEU A 87 -14.31 -2.55 -9.46
CA LEU A 87 -14.20 -3.97 -9.11
C LEU A 87 -14.10 -4.12 -7.59
N ASP A 88 -14.82 -5.09 -7.03
CA ASP A 88 -14.59 -5.54 -5.65
C ASP A 88 -13.48 -6.60 -5.66
N PRO A 89 -12.24 -6.27 -5.26
CA PRO A 89 -11.10 -7.15 -5.43
C PRO A 89 -11.22 -8.38 -4.52
N LYS A 90 -11.16 -9.57 -5.11
CA LYS A 90 -11.23 -10.84 -4.38
C LYS A 90 -9.87 -11.48 -4.11
N ASP A 91 -8.87 -11.12 -4.91
CA ASP A 91 -7.50 -11.61 -4.77
C ASP A 91 -6.47 -10.63 -5.33
N SER A 92 -5.20 -10.89 -5.02
CA SER A 92 -4.08 -10.09 -5.50
C SER A 92 -3.92 -10.13 -7.02
N TYR A 93 -4.28 -11.25 -7.67
CA TYR A 93 -4.11 -11.41 -9.12
C TYR A 93 -5.09 -10.54 -9.91
N SER A 94 -6.38 -10.56 -9.58
CA SER A 94 -7.38 -9.69 -10.21
C SER A 94 -6.99 -8.22 -10.05
N THR A 95 -6.57 -7.83 -8.85
CA THR A 95 -6.08 -6.47 -8.55
C THR A 95 -4.89 -6.08 -9.41
N ALA A 96 -3.85 -6.94 -9.47
CA ALA A 96 -2.65 -6.68 -10.27
C ALA A 96 -2.93 -6.60 -11.77
N LYS A 97 -3.87 -7.42 -12.27
CA LYS A 97 -4.29 -7.42 -13.68
C LYS A 97 -4.95 -6.11 -14.08
N GLU A 98 -5.86 -5.59 -13.26
CA GLU A 98 -6.50 -4.31 -13.52
C GLU A 98 -5.52 -3.13 -13.38
N ILE A 99 -4.60 -3.18 -12.40
CA ILE A 99 -3.52 -2.19 -12.30
C ILE A 99 -2.65 -2.19 -13.56
N ALA A 100 -2.22 -3.37 -14.01
CA ALA A 100 -1.40 -3.49 -15.21
C ALA A 100 -2.13 -2.98 -16.46
N SER A 101 -3.43 -3.27 -16.60
CA SER A 101 -4.26 -2.76 -17.70
C SER A 101 -4.31 -1.23 -17.74
N VAL A 102 -4.57 -0.58 -16.60
CA VAL A 102 -4.56 0.88 -16.50
C VAL A 102 -3.17 1.44 -16.81
N ALA A 103 -2.12 0.80 -16.29
CA ALA A 103 -0.74 1.24 -16.49
C ALA A 103 -0.30 1.15 -17.98
N GLN A 104 -0.64 0.06 -18.67
CA GLN A 104 -0.34 -0.13 -20.09
C GLN A 104 -1.04 0.90 -20.97
N ASN A 105 -2.35 1.10 -20.75
CA ASN A 105 -3.16 2.02 -21.54
C ASN A 105 -2.81 3.49 -21.28
N GLY A 106 -2.31 3.79 -20.08
CA GLY A 106 -1.98 5.16 -19.67
C GLY A 106 -0.57 5.61 -20.02
N GLY A 107 0.33 4.73 -20.47
CA GLY A 107 1.70 5.09 -20.86
C GLY A 107 2.50 5.73 -19.71
N TYR A 108 2.48 5.12 -18.53
CA TYR A 108 3.20 5.63 -17.35
C TYR A 108 4.68 5.24 -17.38
N ASP A 109 5.53 6.18 -16.99
CA ASP A 109 6.97 5.99 -16.88
C ASP A 109 7.35 5.31 -15.56
N LEU A 110 6.55 5.50 -14.51
CA LEU A 110 6.85 4.99 -13.18
C LEU A 110 5.55 4.60 -12.49
N VAL A 111 5.49 3.36 -11.99
CA VAL A 111 4.40 2.88 -11.14
C VAL A 111 4.91 2.78 -9.71
N LEU A 112 4.22 3.45 -8.79
CA LEU A 112 4.52 3.46 -7.36
C LEU A 112 3.39 2.78 -6.60
N CYS A 113 3.75 1.88 -5.69
CA CYS A 113 2.82 1.21 -4.79
C CYS A 113 3.40 1.21 -3.37
N GLY A 114 2.60 0.95 -2.34
CA GLY A 114 3.14 0.42 -1.10
C GLY A 114 3.64 -1.01 -1.29
N LYS A 115 4.59 -1.43 -0.45
CA LYS A 115 5.12 -2.80 -0.39
C LYS A 115 4.01 -3.82 -0.18
N GLU A 116 3.08 -3.51 0.71
CA GLU A 116 1.93 -4.34 1.05
C GLU A 116 0.78 -3.47 1.57
N SER A 117 -0.41 -4.05 1.64
CA SER A 117 -1.56 -3.45 2.32
C SER A 117 -1.72 -4.04 3.70
N ILE A 118 -2.08 -3.22 4.69
CA ILE A 118 -2.16 -3.64 6.09
C ILE A 118 -3.35 -4.56 6.42
N ASP A 119 -4.30 -4.70 5.50
CA ASP A 119 -5.48 -5.55 5.63
C ASP A 119 -5.19 -7.02 5.30
N TYR A 120 -4.43 -7.29 4.24
CA TYR A 120 -4.07 -8.64 3.79
C TYR A 120 -2.61 -9.02 4.05
N ASN A 121 -1.71 -8.04 4.24
CA ASN A 121 -0.26 -8.25 4.41
C ASN A 121 0.35 -9.21 3.37
N GLY A 122 -0.15 -9.13 2.12
CA GLY A 122 0.18 -10.10 1.08
C GLY A 122 1.46 -9.81 0.31
N GLY A 123 1.91 -8.55 0.26
CA GLY A 123 3.15 -8.13 -0.40
C GLY A 123 3.33 -8.48 -1.89
N SER A 124 2.28 -8.97 -2.56
CA SER A 124 2.39 -9.67 -3.84
C SER A 124 1.96 -8.84 -5.05
N VAL A 125 1.01 -7.92 -4.87
CA VAL A 125 0.42 -7.11 -5.95
C VAL A 125 1.48 -6.33 -6.74
N PRO A 126 2.43 -5.59 -6.13
CA PRO A 126 3.40 -4.81 -6.91
C PRO A 126 4.30 -5.67 -7.79
N GLY A 127 4.73 -6.84 -7.29
CA GLY A 127 5.53 -7.79 -8.06
C GLY A 127 4.76 -8.41 -9.23
N MET A 128 3.49 -8.75 -9.01
CA MET A 128 2.60 -9.23 -10.08
C MET A 128 2.38 -8.16 -11.15
N VAL A 129 2.16 -6.90 -10.76
CA VAL A 129 2.03 -5.76 -11.68
C VAL A 129 3.29 -5.64 -12.53
N ALA A 130 4.47 -5.64 -11.93
CA ALA A 130 5.73 -5.54 -12.66
C ALA A 130 5.93 -6.68 -13.68
N GLN A 131 5.60 -7.91 -13.27
CA GLN A 131 5.66 -9.08 -14.15
C GLN A 131 4.68 -8.96 -15.32
N LEU A 132 3.44 -8.52 -15.08
CA LEU A 132 2.42 -8.33 -16.12
C LEU A 132 2.76 -7.19 -17.09
N LEU A 133 3.47 -6.17 -16.61
CA LEU A 133 3.99 -5.07 -17.42
C LEU A 133 5.30 -5.41 -18.13
N ASN A 134 5.94 -6.53 -17.77
CA ASN A 134 7.30 -6.87 -18.18
C ASN A 134 8.29 -5.72 -17.90
N GLN A 135 8.21 -5.14 -16.69
CA GLN A 135 9.01 -4.00 -16.25
C GLN A 135 9.93 -4.38 -15.07
N PRO A 136 11.07 -3.68 -14.89
CA PRO A 136 11.90 -3.81 -13.69
C PRO A 136 11.09 -3.56 -12.42
N PHE A 137 11.39 -4.34 -11.38
CA PHE A 137 10.74 -4.25 -10.08
C PHE A 137 11.75 -4.04 -8.97
N VAL A 138 11.52 -3.03 -8.12
CA VAL A 138 12.24 -2.89 -6.84
C VAL A 138 11.23 -2.91 -5.70
N ASN A 139 11.35 -3.92 -4.83
CA ASN A 139 10.52 -4.05 -3.65
C ASN A 139 11.15 -3.37 -2.43
N ALA A 140 10.32 -3.07 -1.42
CA ALA A 140 10.72 -2.58 -0.10
C ALA A 140 11.67 -1.37 -0.16
N SER A 141 11.38 -0.44 -1.07
CA SER A 141 12.19 0.76 -1.26
C SER A 141 12.01 1.75 -0.11
N VAL A 142 13.13 2.22 0.43
CA VAL A 142 13.28 3.25 1.45
C VAL A 142 13.97 4.51 0.89
N GLY A 143 14.07 4.63 -0.42
CA GLY A 143 14.65 5.79 -1.08
C GLY A 143 14.51 5.66 -2.58
N LEU A 144 14.23 6.77 -3.26
CA LEU A 144 14.03 6.77 -4.71
C LEU A 144 14.50 8.10 -5.26
N ASP A 145 15.42 8.08 -6.21
CA ASP A 145 15.79 9.25 -6.99
C ASP A 145 15.63 8.93 -8.46
N VAL A 146 15.22 9.93 -9.23
CA VAL A 146 14.91 9.77 -10.65
C VAL A 146 15.67 10.81 -11.43
N ASN A 147 16.46 10.36 -12.40
CA ASN A 147 17.28 11.20 -13.25
C ASN A 147 17.12 10.78 -14.72
N GLY A 148 16.40 11.59 -15.49
CA GLY A 148 16.13 11.30 -16.90
C GLY A 148 15.35 9.99 -17.08
N SER A 149 16.00 9.01 -17.70
CA SER A 149 15.44 7.68 -18.01
C SER A 149 15.80 6.60 -16.98
N GLU A 150 16.42 6.97 -15.87
CA GLU A 150 16.91 6.05 -14.85
C GLU A 150 16.35 6.41 -13.46
N ALA A 151 16.01 5.39 -12.68
CA ALA A 151 15.63 5.50 -11.29
C ALA A 151 16.62 4.74 -10.41
N THR A 152 17.13 5.41 -9.38
CA THR A 152 17.96 4.82 -8.33
C THR A 152 17.11 4.61 -7.09
N ALA A 153 16.86 3.36 -6.73
CA ALA A 153 16.11 2.99 -5.53
C ALA A 153 17.06 2.43 -4.46
N VAL A 154 16.78 2.72 -3.20
CA VAL A 154 17.47 2.13 -2.05
C VAL A 154 16.49 1.22 -1.35
N ARG A 155 16.80 -0.07 -1.17
CA ARG A 155 15.96 -1.01 -0.43
C ARG A 155 16.66 -1.56 0.80
N GLU A 156 15.88 -1.92 1.79
CA GLU A 156 16.39 -2.62 2.97
C GLU A 156 16.46 -4.12 2.72
N ILE A 157 17.59 -4.71 3.13
CA ILE A 157 17.84 -6.14 3.09
C ILE A 157 18.31 -6.59 4.47
N GLU A 158 18.31 -7.90 4.70
CA GLU A 158 18.93 -8.43 5.91
C GLU A 158 20.41 -8.03 5.96
N GLY A 159 20.81 -7.36 7.05
CA GLY A 159 22.18 -6.89 7.24
C GLY A 159 22.52 -5.53 6.62
N GLY A 160 21.58 -4.80 6.00
CA GLY A 160 21.85 -3.43 5.55
C GLY A 160 20.91 -2.86 4.49
N LYS A 161 21.49 -2.08 3.58
CA LYS A 161 20.79 -1.42 2.48
C LYS A 161 21.47 -1.72 1.16
N GLU A 162 20.68 -1.88 0.11
CA GLU A 162 21.16 -2.05 -1.26
C GLU A 162 20.67 -0.89 -2.13
N THR A 163 21.56 -0.36 -2.97
CA THR A 163 21.23 0.67 -3.96
C THR A 163 21.15 0.03 -5.34
N ILE A 164 20.01 0.15 -5.99
CA ILE A 164 19.71 -0.46 -7.29
C ILE A 164 19.37 0.65 -8.28
N SER A 165 20.02 0.61 -9.44
CA SER A 165 19.64 1.44 -10.57
C SER A 165 18.81 0.63 -11.57
N VAL A 166 17.70 1.20 -12.04
CA VAL A 166 16.78 0.61 -13.02
C VAL A 166 16.43 1.62 -14.11
N LYS A 167 16.27 1.13 -15.34
CA LYS A 167 15.76 1.94 -16.45
C LYS A 167 14.24 2.06 -16.35
N LEU A 168 13.72 3.23 -16.70
CA LEU A 168 12.29 3.46 -16.85
C LEU A 168 11.79 2.91 -18.20
N PRO A 169 10.55 2.39 -18.28
CA PRO A 169 9.55 2.38 -17.21
C PRO A 169 9.78 1.29 -16.16
N ALA A 170 9.45 1.57 -14.90
CA ALA A 170 9.67 0.64 -13.78
C ALA A 170 8.54 0.67 -12.75
N VAL A 171 8.45 -0.41 -11.95
CA VAL A 171 7.56 -0.52 -10.80
C VAL A 171 8.38 -0.51 -9.52
N ILE A 172 8.05 0.40 -8.59
CA ILE A 172 8.74 0.50 -7.30
C ILE A 172 7.70 0.39 -6.18
N ALA A 173 7.91 -0.56 -5.27
CA ALA A 173 7.09 -0.69 -4.07
C ALA A 173 7.83 -0.07 -2.88
N GLY A 174 7.23 0.98 -2.31
CA GLY A 174 7.77 1.74 -1.18
C GLY A 174 7.36 1.18 0.16
N GLN A 175 8.20 1.39 1.17
CA GLN A 175 7.83 1.21 2.57
C GLN A 175 8.19 2.46 3.38
N LYS A 176 7.99 2.39 4.70
CA LYS A 176 8.45 3.43 5.62
C LYS A 176 9.93 3.76 5.35
N GLY A 177 10.20 5.03 5.10
CA GLY A 177 11.54 5.52 4.74
C GLY A 177 11.67 6.02 3.30
N LEU A 178 10.77 5.65 2.37
CA LEU A 178 10.78 6.18 0.99
C LEU A 178 10.77 7.73 0.95
N VAL A 179 10.08 8.31 1.92
CA VAL A 179 10.20 9.70 2.36
C VAL A 179 10.23 9.72 3.90
N ASP A 180 10.74 10.79 4.50
CA ASP A 180 10.65 10.99 5.94
C ASP A 180 9.18 11.12 6.38
N GLU A 181 8.82 10.53 7.54
CA GLU A 181 7.43 10.55 8.04
C GLU A 181 6.88 11.96 8.26
N LYS A 182 7.73 12.88 8.70
CA LYS A 182 7.38 14.30 8.90
C LYS A 182 6.99 15.00 7.59
N ASP A 183 7.38 14.44 6.44
CA ASP A 183 7.11 14.99 5.12
C ASP A 183 5.82 14.43 4.51
N LEU A 184 5.15 13.48 5.18
CA LEU A 184 3.84 13.00 4.75
C LEU A 184 2.86 14.17 4.69
N ILE A 185 2.18 14.29 3.55
CA ILE A 185 1.38 15.47 3.25
C ILE A 185 -0.01 15.30 3.84
N ILE A 186 -0.36 16.22 4.74
CA ILE A 186 -1.73 16.36 5.25
C ILE A 186 -2.49 17.35 4.34
N PRO A 187 -3.64 16.95 3.75
CA PRO A 187 -4.42 17.86 2.93
C PRO A 187 -4.85 19.11 3.68
N ASN A 188 -4.60 20.28 3.09
CA ASN A 188 -5.16 21.55 3.57
C ASN A 188 -6.56 21.80 2.99
N MET A 189 -7.26 22.81 3.50
CA MET A 189 -8.62 23.16 3.05
C MET A 189 -8.72 23.42 1.54
N ARG A 190 -7.71 24.07 0.95
CA ARG A 190 -7.68 24.32 -0.50
C ARG A 190 -7.56 23.01 -1.28
N GLY A 191 -6.69 22.10 -0.84
CA GLY A 191 -6.54 20.76 -1.40
C GLY A 191 -7.85 20.00 -1.37
N ILE A 192 -8.52 19.95 -0.21
CA ILE A 192 -9.82 19.28 -0.02
C ILE A 192 -10.89 19.84 -0.97
N MET A 193 -10.98 21.16 -1.10
CA MET A 193 -11.96 21.80 -1.98
C MET A 193 -11.69 21.50 -3.46
N SER A 194 -10.42 21.57 -3.88
CA SER A 194 -10.02 21.27 -5.26
C SER A 194 -10.21 19.79 -5.64
N ALA A 195 -10.03 18.87 -4.69
CA ALA A 195 -10.16 17.44 -4.94
C ALA A 195 -11.57 17.00 -5.37
N ARG A 196 -12.60 17.78 -4.99
CA ARG A 196 -14.00 17.53 -5.38
C ARG A 196 -14.23 17.74 -6.88
N THR A 197 -13.49 18.64 -7.50
CA THR A 197 -13.63 18.98 -8.92
C THR A 197 -12.56 18.35 -9.80
N LYS A 198 -11.49 17.81 -9.21
CA LYS A 198 -10.46 17.07 -9.96
C LYS A 198 -11.05 15.85 -10.69
N PRO A 199 -10.56 15.52 -11.90
CA PRO A 199 -11.04 14.37 -12.66
C PRO A 199 -10.89 13.06 -11.89
N LEU A 200 -11.96 12.28 -11.85
CA LEU A 200 -11.97 10.89 -11.42
C LEU A 200 -12.59 10.08 -12.54
N GLN A 201 -11.76 9.32 -13.24
CA GLN A 201 -12.22 8.40 -14.27
C GLN A 201 -12.62 7.08 -13.62
N VAL A 202 -13.86 6.67 -13.80
CA VAL A 202 -14.31 5.33 -13.42
C VAL A 202 -14.22 4.45 -14.66
N VAL A 203 -13.53 3.32 -14.55
CA VAL A 203 -13.39 2.34 -15.63
C VAL A 203 -13.92 0.98 -15.16
N GLU A 204 -14.53 0.24 -16.07
CA GLU A 204 -14.99 -1.12 -15.80
C GLU A 204 -13.82 -2.11 -15.87
N PRO A 205 -13.85 -3.20 -15.07
CA PRO A 205 -12.78 -4.19 -15.06
C PRO A 205 -12.66 -4.91 -16.41
N THR A 206 -11.43 -5.21 -16.78
CA THR A 206 -11.11 -5.94 -18.02
C THR A 206 -11.21 -7.46 -17.85
N SER A 207 -11.24 -7.95 -16.61
CA SER A 207 -11.36 -9.36 -16.31
C SER A 207 -12.18 -9.62 -15.03
N SER A 208 -12.89 -10.76 -15.03
CA SER A 208 -13.57 -11.32 -13.85
C SER A 208 -12.82 -12.52 -13.26
N GLU A 209 -11.57 -12.74 -13.66
CA GLU A 209 -10.79 -13.90 -13.27
C GLU A 209 -10.29 -13.78 -11.83
N VAL A 210 -10.76 -14.69 -10.97
CA VAL A 210 -10.32 -14.84 -9.57
C VAL A 210 -9.56 -16.16 -9.45
N LYS A 211 -8.36 -16.12 -8.89
CA LYS A 211 -7.46 -17.27 -8.70
C LYS A 211 -7.46 -17.80 -7.28
N VAL A 212 -7.71 -16.95 -6.30
CA VAL A 212 -7.71 -17.30 -4.88
C VAL A 212 -9.00 -16.81 -4.23
N GLN A 213 -9.56 -17.61 -3.33
CA GLN A 213 -10.74 -17.25 -2.56
C GLN A 213 -10.56 -17.64 -1.09
N GLY A 214 -10.84 -16.70 -0.19
CA GLY A 214 -10.93 -16.98 1.24
C GLY A 214 -12.13 -17.88 1.54
N VAL A 215 -11.90 -19.00 2.23
CA VAL A 215 -12.94 -19.96 2.60
C VAL A 215 -13.62 -19.58 3.91
N SER A 216 -12.84 -19.14 4.90
CA SER A 216 -13.32 -18.75 6.22
C SER A 216 -12.34 -17.82 6.91
N TYR A 217 -12.84 -17.04 7.87
CA TYR A 217 -12.05 -16.14 8.71
C TYR A 217 -12.23 -16.48 10.19
N ASP A 218 -11.11 -16.65 10.89
CA ASP A 218 -11.10 -16.91 12.33
C ASP A 218 -10.39 -15.78 13.07
N SER A 219 -10.97 -15.38 14.21
CA SER A 219 -10.30 -14.48 15.13
C SER A 219 -9.13 -15.20 15.81
N VAL A 220 -8.02 -14.48 15.97
CA VAL A 220 -6.88 -14.98 16.76
C VAL A 220 -7.38 -15.27 18.18
N PRO A 221 -7.04 -16.44 18.76
CA PRO A 221 -7.39 -16.75 20.13
C PRO A 221 -6.92 -15.66 21.10
N PRO A 222 -7.68 -15.34 22.16
CA PRO A 222 -7.23 -14.38 23.18
C PRO A 222 -5.86 -14.78 23.73
N ARG A 223 -4.98 -13.80 23.96
CA ARG A 223 -3.68 -14.06 24.58
C ARG A 223 -3.89 -14.72 25.95
N ALA A 224 -3.10 -15.75 26.24
CA ALA A 224 -3.08 -16.38 27.54
C ALA A 224 -2.64 -15.37 28.63
N ALA A 225 -3.01 -15.65 29.88
CA ALA A 225 -2.54 -14.86 31.02
C ALA A 225 -1.00 -14.84 31.05
N VAL A 226 -0.42 -13.65 31.21
CA VAL A 226 1.03 -13.49 31.34
C VAL A 226 1.47 -13.81 32.77
N LYS A 227 2.62 -14.47 32.91
CA LYS A 227 3.29 -14.63 34.21
C LYS A 227 4.14 -13.39 34.46
N ILE A 228 3.75 -12.59 35.45
CA ILE A 228 4.52 -11.42 35.88
C ILE A 228 5.59 -11.88 36.86
N VAL A 229 6.86 -11.59 36.55
CA VAL A 229 8.00 -11.81 37.44
C VAL A 229 8.33 -10.50 38.15
N SER A 230 8.67 -10.56 39.43
CA SER A 230 9.08 -9.38 40.20
C SER A 230 10.31 -8.72 39.57
N PRO A 231 10.38 -7.38 39.49
CA PRO A 231 11.57 -6.66 39.03
C PRO A 231 12.85 -7.04 39.81
N ASP A 232 12.70 -7.45 41.07
CA ASP A 232 13.83 -7.81 41.95
C ASP A 232 14.34 -9.25 41.72
N ASN A 233 13.73 -10.03 40.83
CA ASN A 233 14.09 -11.44 40.60
C ASN A 233 14.34 -11.72 39.11
N LEU A 234 15.44 -11.16 38.60
CA LEU A 234 15.87 -11.37 37.22
C LEU A 234 16.26 -12.83 36.94
N ASP A 235 16.82 -13.54 37.93
CA ASP A 235 17.22 -14.94 37.76
C ASP A 235 16.02 -15.83 37.46
N GLU A 236 14.89 -15.61 38.15
CA GLU A 236 13.65 -16.33 37.87
C GLU A 236 13.12 -15.98 36.48
N LEU A 237 13.22 -14.73 36.02
CA LEU A 237 12.82 -14.38 34.66
C LEU A 237 13.65 -15.14 33.62
N VAL A 238 14.98 -15.16 33.77
CA VAL A 238 15.89 -15.88 32.87
C VAL A 238 15.58 -17.38 32.88
N ARG A 239 15.40 -17.97 34.07
CA ARG A 239 15.04 -19.38 34.22
C ARG A 239 13.74 -19.70 33.47
N LEU A 240 12.69 -18.90 33.64
CA LEU A 240 11.41 -19.10 32.97
C LEU A 240 11.51 -18.95 31.45
N LEU A 241 12.30 -18.00 30.96
CA LEU A 241 12.50 -17.80 29.52
C LEU A 241 13.29 -18.95 28.87
N HIS A 242 14.27 -19.51 29.58
CA HIS A 242 15.10 -20.61 29.08
C HIS A 242 14.42 -21.99 29.23
N GLU A 243 13.85 -22.29 30.39
CA GLU A 243 13.31 -23.63 30.71
C GLU A 243 11.86 -23.82 30.25
N GLU A 244 10.99 -22.83 30.50
CA GLU A 244 9.54 -22.94 30.22
C GLU A 244 9.20 -22.40 28.83
N ALA A 245 9.56 -21.15 28.52
CA ALA A 245 9.21 -20.50 27.26
C ALA A 245 10.14 -20.89 26.10
N LYS A 246 11.39 -21.25 26.39
CA LYS A 246 12.44 -21.64 25.41
C LYS A 246 12.65 -20.61 24.30
N VAL A 247 12.74 -19.34 24.68
CA VAL A 247 12.91 -18.20 23.76
C VAL A 247 14.29 -17.55 23.83
N ILE A 248 15.13 -17.98 24.78
CA ILE A 248 16.55 -17.63 24.92
C ILE A 248 17.37 -18.87 25.22
#